data_AF-A0A1V4DVK3-F1
#
_entry.id   AF-A0A1V4DVK3-F1
#
_cell.length_a   1.000
_cell.length_b   1.000
_cell.length_c   1.000
_cell.angle_alpha   90.00
_cell.angle_beta   90.00
_cell.angle_gamma   90.00
#
_symmetry.space_group_name_H-M   'P 1'
#
loop_
_entity.id
_entity.type
_entity.pdbx_description
1 polymer ?
#
loop_
_entity_poly.entity_id
_entity_poly.type
_entity_poly.pdbx_seq_one_letter_code
_entity_poly.pdbx_strand_id
1 'polypeptide(L)' 'MRGHHLDSGAGLAGLTIRDHPDPVPGAGQVVVAVRAASLSFQELMIARGDAGSRRLPPLRLG' A
#
# COMPACT_ATOMS: atom_id res chain seq x y z
N MET A 1 16.99 -1.12 2.91
CA MET A 1 15.92 -1.03 3.93
C MET A 1 14.97 -2.24 3.91
N ARG A 2 14.32 -2.55 5.04
CA ARG A 2 13.21 -3.53 5.09
C ARG A 2 11.88 -2.84 4.81
N GLY A 3 11.06 -3.45 3.95
CA GLY A 3 9.70 -2.99 3.63
C GLY A 3 8.65 -4.06 3.94
N HIS A 4 7.46 -3.63 4.35
CA HIS A 4 6.29 -4.49 4.51
C HIS A 4 5.51 -4.52 3.19
N HIS A 5 5.23 -5.71 2.67
CA HIS A 5 4.50 -5.93 1.44
C HIS A 5 3.23 -6.70 1.73
N LEU A 6 2.13 -6.26 1.14
CA LEU A 6 0.83 -6.88 1.28
C LEU A 6 0.31 -7.32 -0.08
N ASP A 7 0.07 -8.61 -0.23
CA ASP A 7 -0.56 -9.18 -1.42
C ASP A 7 -2.09 -9.08 -1.30
N SER A 8 -2.73 -8.40 -2.26
CA SER A 8 -4.18 -8.23 -2.29
C SER A 8 -4.91 -9.57 -2.45
N GLY A 9 -5.96 -9.80 -1.67
CA GLY A 9 -6.77 -11.02 -1.69
C GLY A 9 -6.21 -12.19 -0.86
N ALA A 10 -4.98 -12.08 -0.34
CA ALA A 10 -4.36 -13.13 0.50
C ALA A 10 -4.64 -12.95 2.01
N GLY A 11 -5.42 -11.94 2.39
CA GLY A 11 -5.60 -11.54 3.78
C GLY A 11 -4.28 -11.14 4.45
N LEU A 12 -4.22 -11.22 5.78
CA LEU A 12 -2.99 -10.93 6.53
C LEU A 12 -1.88 -11.96 6.30
N ALA A 13 -2.21 -13.16 5.82
CA ALA A 13 -1.21 -14.17 5.47
C ALA A 13 -0.33 -13.74 4.28
N GLY A 14 -0.80 -12.80 3.45
CA GLY A 14 -0.01 -12.18 2.38
C GLY A 14 0.92 -11.05 2.85
N LEU A 15 0.98 -10.75 4.15
CA LEU A 15 1.89 -9.74 4.68
C LEU A 15 3.30 -10.33 4.81
N THR A 16 4.24 -9.79 4.04
CA THR A 16 5.64 -10.25 4.00
C THR A 16 6.59 -9.09 4.27
N ILE A 17 7.75 -9.38 4.86
CA ILE A 17 8.85 -8.42 4.98
C ILE A 17 9.85 -8.74 3.88
N ARG A 18 10.27 -7.72 3.13
CA ARG A 18 11.23 -7.85 2.03
C ARG A 18 12.36 -6.83 2.21
N ASP A 19 13.58 -7.22 1.85
CA ASP A 19 14.72 -6.31 1.81
C ASP A 19 14.79 -5.60 0.45
N HIS A 20 15.14 -4.32 0.50
CA HIS A 20 15.28 -3.42 -0.66
C HIS A 20 16.54 -2.58 -0.53
N PRO A 21 17.08 -2.02 -1.63
CA PRO A 21 18.04 -0.92 -1.54
C PRO A 21 17.41 0.28 -0.81
N ASP A 22 18.25 1.11 -0.20
CA ASP A 22 17.77 2.38 0.36
C ASP A 22 17.33 3.33 -0.77
N PRO A 23 16.28 4.14 -0.58
CA PRO A 23 15.71 4.94 -1.65
C PRO A 23 16.57 6.19 -1.87
N VAL A 24 16.71 6.58 -3.14
CA VAL A 24 17.36 7.84 -3.50
C VAL A 24 16.28 8.89 -3.76
N PRO A 25 16.23 10.00 -3.02
CA PRO A 25 15.20 11.02 -3.22
C PRO A 25 15.45 11.81 -4.51
N GLY A 26 14.38 12.11 -5.25
CA GLY A 26 14.39 13.11 -6.33
C GLY A 26 14.28 14.54 -5.82
N ALA A 27 14.22 15.50 -6.75
CA ALA A 27 14.03 16.91 -6.41
C ALA A 27 12.73 17.12 -5.62
N GLY A 28 12.82 17.77 -4.45
CA GLY A 28 11.68 18.03 -3.57
C GLY A 28 11.21 16.83 -2.73
N GLN A 29 11.88 15.69 -2.79
CA GLN A 29 11.58 14.52 -1.96
C GLN A 29 12.55 14.41 -0.79
N VAL A 30 12.10 13.75 0.29
CA VAL A 30 12.92 13.45 1.46
C VAL A 30 12.83 11.97 1.81
N VAL A 31 13.93 11.41 2.30
CA VAL A 31 13.95 10.05 2.85
C VAL A 31 13.64 10.13 4.35
N VAL A 32 12.70 9.31 4.81
CA VAL A 32 12.29 9.26 6.20
C VAL A 32 12.73 7.93 6.81
N ALA A 33 13.45 7.99 7.93
CA ALA A 33 13.79 6.83 8.73
C ALA A 33 12.60 6.41 9.60
N VAL A 34 11.72 5.56 9.06
CA VAL A 34 10.52 5.07 9.76
C VAL A 34 10.91 4.25 10.99
N ARG A 35 10.37 4.61 12.16
CA ARG A 35 10.59 3.90 13.44
C ARG A 35 9.41 3.05 13.88
N ALA A 36 8.20 3.42 13.45
CA ALA A 36 6.96 2.68 13.70
C ALA A 36 5.97 2.93 12.57
N ALA A 37 5.11 1.95 12.31
CA ALA A 37 3.99 2.04 11.41
C ALA A 37 2.83 1.21 11.98
N SER A 38 1.60 1.55 11.62
CA SER A 38 0.40 0.79 11.96
C SER A 38 -0.36 0.44 10.69
N LEU A 39 -1.25 -0.53 10.78
CA LEU A 39 -2.21 -0.84 9.72
C LEU A 39 -3.51 -0.08 9.98
N SER A 40 -4.01 0.56 8.93
CA SER A 40 -5.34 1.13 8.83
C SER A 40 -6.37 0.05 8.48
N PHE A 41 -7.64 0.33 8.76
CA PHE A 41 -8.74 -0.57 8.36
C PHE A 41 -8.84 -0.74 6.83
N GLN A 42 -8.51 0.29 6.06
CA GLN A 42 -8.51 0.23 4.60
C GLN A 42 -7.48 -0.77 4.08
N GLU A 43 -6.30 -0.85 4.69
CA GLU A 43 -5.30 -1.86 4.32
C GLU A 43 -5.79 -3.28 4.61
N LEU A 44 -6.56 -3.48 5.69
CA LEU A 44 -7.20 -4.76 5.96
C LEU A 44 -8.26 -5.12 4.91
N MET A 45 -8.99 -4.13 4.39
CA MET A 45 -9.93 -4.35 3.28
C MET A 45 -9.19 -4.71 1.98
N ILE A 46 -8.08 -4.03 1.67
CA ILE A 46 -7.23 -4.34 0.51
C ILE A 46 -6.66 -5.76 0.65
N ALA A 47 -6.15 -6.13 1.83
CA ALA A 47 -5.63 -7.46 2.11
C ALA A 47 -6.66 -8.55 1.79
N ARG A 48 -7.93 -8.33 2.15
CA ARG A 48 -9.03 -9.26 1.87
C ARG A 48 -9.50 -9.27 0.41
N GLY A 49 -9.06 -8.30 -0.40
CA GLY A 49 -9.54 -8.11 -1.76
C GLY A 49 -10.86 -7.33 -1.85
N ASP A 50 -11.37 -6.81 -0.72
CA ASP A 50 -12.64 -6.06 -0.63
C ASP A 50 -12.56 -4.65 -1.24
N ALA A 51 -11.35 -4.19 -1.58
CA ALA A 51 -11.10 -2.84 -2.06
C ALA A 51 -11.47 -2.62 -3.56
N GLY A 52 -12.13 -3.57 -4.22
CA GLY A 52 -12.79 -3.37 -5.51
C GLY A 52 -14.31 -3.57 -5.34
N SER A 53 -15.20 -2.63 -5.68
CA SER A 53 -15.23 -1.74 -6.83
C SER A 53 -15.86 -0.39 -6.52
N ARG A 54 -15.09 0.71 -6.60
CA ARG A 54 -15.66 1.98 -7.07
C ARG A 54 -15.00 2.34 -8.39
N ARG A 55 -15.25 1.51 -9.41
CA ARG A 55 -15.30 2.06 -10.77
C ARG A 55 -16.51 2.99 -10.75
N LEU A 56 -16.28 4.29 -10.59
CA LEU A 56 -17.33 5.24 -10.95
C LEU A 56 -17.68 4.94 -12.42
N PRO A 57 -18.97 4.75 -12.76
CA PRO A 57 -19.35 4.73 -14.16
C PRO A 57 -18.83 6.03 -14.80
N PRO A 58 -18.37 6.02 -16.06
CA PRO A 58 -17.92 7.24 -16.72
C PRO A 58 -19.05 8.26 -16.59
N LEU A 59 -18.74 9.40 -15.95
CA LEU A 59 -19.67 10.52 -15.86
C LEU A 59 -19.95 10.95 -17.30
N ARG A 60 -21.11 10.56 -17.84
CA ARG A 60 -21.61 11.20 -19.05
C ARG A 60 -22.02 12.61 -18.64
N LEU A 61 -21.14 13.57 -18.92
CA LEU A 61 -21.52 14.97 -19.00
C LEU A 61 -22.45 15.08 -20.21
N GLY A 62 -23.75 15.16 -19.94
CA GLY A 62 -24.77 15.59 -20.88
C GLY A 62 -24.97 17.10 -20.79
#